data_AF-A0A950DR69-F1
#
_entry.id   AF-A0A950DR69-F1
#
_cell.length_a   1.000
_cell.length_b   1.000
_cell.length_c   1.000
_cell.angle_alpha   90.00
_cell.angle_beta   90.00
_cell.angle_gamma   90.00
#
_symmetry.space_group_name_H-M   'P 1'
#
loop_
_entity.id
_entity.type
_entity.pdbx_description
1 polymer ?
#
loop_
_entity_poly.entity_id
_entity_poly.type
_entity_poly.pdbx_seq_one_letter_code
_entity_poly.pdbx_strand_id
1 'polypeptide(L)' 'MSGALAYVAASLVAAWGIAHAVPTREVIRGFGGITHDNRLVITQEWVTAALLVVASLV' A
#
# COMPACT_ATOMS: atom_id res chain seq x y z
N MET A 1 -18.59 0.08 23.68
CA MET A 1 -18.30 1.18 22.74
C MET A 1 -16.85 1.16 22.23
N SER A 2 -15.84 0.98 23.08
CA SER A 2 -14.42 0.93 22.66
C SER A 2 -14.09 -0.19 21.66
N GLY A 3 -14.65 -1.41 21.85
CA GLY A 3 -14.39 -2.54 20.94
C GLY A 3 -14.88 -2.31 19.50
N ALA A 4 -16.07 -1.71 19.34
CA ALA A 4 -16.60 -1.40 18.00
C ALA A 4 -15.72 -0.39 17.26
N LEU A 5 -15.24 0.65 17.96
CA LEU A 5 -14.31 1.63 17.40
C LEU A 5 -12.96 1.01 17.02
N ALA A 6 -12.46 0.06 17.82
CA ALA A 6 -11.22 -0.66 17.51
C ALA A 6 -11.34 -1.47 16.20
N TYR A 7 -12.45 -2.18 15.99
CA TYR A 7 -12.68 -2.92 14.75
C TYR A 7 -12.85 -1.98 13.54
N VAL A 8 -13.49 -0.83 13.71
CA VAL A 8 -13.59 0.19 12.65
C VAL A 8 -12.21 0.73 12.30
N ALA A 9 -11.38 1.08 13.29
CA ALA A 9 -10.02 1.57 13.06
C ALA A 9 -9.16 0.52 12.33
N ALA A 10 -9.18 -0.73 12.78
CA ALA A 10 -8.45 -1.83 12.12
C ALA A 10 -8.91 -2.03 10.67
N SER A 11 -10.22 -2.00 10.43
CA SER A 11 -10.79 -2.16 9.07
C SER A 11 -10.41 -1.02 8.14
N LEU A 12 -10.38 0.22 8.65
CA LEU A 12 -9.97 1.39 7.87
C LEU A 12 -8.52 1.31 7.44
N VAL A 13 -7.61 0.88 8.32
CA VAL A 13 -6.19 0.76 7.96
C VAL A 13 -5.94 -0.42 7.03
N ALA A 14 -6.61 -1.56 7.26
CA ALA A 14 -6.55 -2.69 6.33
C ALA A 14 -7.04 -2.29 4.92
N ALA A 15 -8.16 -1.56 4.84
CA ALA A 15 -8.67 -1.04 3.58
C ALA A 15 -7.70 -0.06 2.92
N TRP A 16 -7.04 0.81 3.70
CA TRP A 16 -6.03 1.74 3.20
C TRP A 16 -4.84 1.01 2.57
N GLY A 17 -4.32 -0.03 3.23
CA GLY A 17 -3.20 -0.83 2.71
C GLY A 17 -3.57 -1.56 1.41
N ILE A 18 -4.77 -2.17 1.36
CA ILE A 18 -5.29 -2.82 0.15
C ILE A 18 -5.46 -1.80 -0.99
N ALA A 19 -6.01 -0.63 -0.70
CA ALA A 19 -6.23 0.44 -1.69
C ALA A 19 -4.93 0.96 -2.30
N HIS A 20 -3.78 0.86 -1.61
CA HIS A 20 -2.47 1.20 -2.17
C HIS A 20 -1.84 0.03 -2.95
N ALA A 21 -2.10 -1.21 -2.55
CA ALA A 21 -1.58 -2.39 -3.25
C ALA A 21 -2.27 -2.66 -4.60
N VAL A 22 -3.59 -2.45 -4.71
CA VAL A 22 -4.37 -2.75 -5.92
C VAL A 22 -3.94 -1.92 -7.16
N PRO A 23 -3.75 -0.59 -7.08
CA PRO A 23 -3.41 0.23 -8.25
C PRO A 23 -1.91 0.24 -8.58
N THR A 24 -1.08 -0.59 -7.93
CA THR A 24 0.39 -0.61 -8.09
C THR A 24 0.80 -0.57 -9.57
N ARG A 25 0.16 -1.39 -10.42
CA ARG A 25 0.47 -1.45 -11.85
C ARG A 25 0.20 -0.14 -12.59
N GLU A 26 -0.91 0.53 -12.29
CA GLU A 26 -1.28 1.78 -12.94
C GLU A 26 -0.42 2.94 -12.44
N VAL A 27 -0.07 2.95 -11.14
CA VAL A 27 0.89 3.90 -10.57
C VAL A 27 2.25 3.77 -11.24
N ILE A 28 2.78 2.55 -11.37
CA ILE A 28 4.07 2.30 -12.04
C ILE A 28 4.01 2.68 -13.54
N ARG A 29 2.86 2.50 -14.21
CA ARG A 29 2.67 2.95 -15.59
C ARG A 29 2.69 4.48 -15.72
N GLY A 30 2.21 5.21 -14.72
CA GLY A 30 2.21 6.67 -14.67
C GLY A 30 3.60 7.32 -14.74
N PHE A 31 4.67 6.61 -14.37
CA PHE A 31 6.04 7.12 -14.43
C PHE A 31 6.66 7.18 -15.85
N GLY A 32 5.97 6.70 -16.89
CA GLY A 32 6.44 6.84 -18.28
C GLY A 32 7.62 5.93 -18.64
N GLY A 33 8.50 6.39 -19.54
CA GLY A 33 9.60 5.61 -20.15
C GLY A 33 10.80 5.30 -19.24
N ILE A 34 10.57 4.98 -17.97
CA ILE A 34 11.64 4.55 -17.05
C ILE A 34 12.21 3.17 -17.44
N THR A 35 13.49 2.97 -17.13
CA THR A 35 14.20 1.70 -17.37
C THR A 35 13.53 0.54 -16.62
N HIS A 36 13.84 -0.69 -17.04
CA HIS A 36 13.32 -1.89 -16.38
C HIS A 36 13.72 -1.94 -14.90
N ASP A 37 14.97 -1.66 -14.58
CA ASP A 37 15.47 -1.67 -13.20
C ASP A 37 14.76 -0.63 -12.32
N ASN A 38 14.53 0.57 -12.85
CA ASN A 38 13.78 1.61 -12.13
C ASN A 38 12.33 1.18 -11.86
N ARG A 39 11.69 0.44 -12.79
CA ARG A 39 10.35 -0.13 -12.55
C ARG A 39 10.37 -1.13 -11.40
N LEU A 40 11.39 -1.98 -11.32
CA LEU A 40 11.51 -2.96 -10.24
C LEU A 40 11.69 -2.28 -8.89
N VAL A 41 12.61 -1.31 -8.78
CA VAL A 41 12.84 -0.55 -7.54
C VAL A 41 11.56 0.16 -7.08
N ILE A 42 10.87 0.87 -7.97
CA ILE A 42 9.62 1.57 -7.62
C ILE A 42 8.53 0.58 -7.19
N THR A 43 8.45 -0.59 -7.83
CA THR A 43 7.50 -1.64 -7.43
C THR A 43 7.79 -2.14 -6.02
N GLN A 44 9.06 -2.39 -5.71
CA GLN A 44 9.50 -2.86 -4.39
C GLN A 44 9.18 -1.83 -3.31
N GLU A 45 9.51 -0.56 -3.53
CA GLU A 45 9.22 0.53 -2.59
C GLU A 45 7.71 0.72 -2.39
N TRP A 46 6.93 0.68 -3.47
CA TRP A 46 5.47 0.84 -3.41
C TRP A 46 4.80 -0.28 -2.60
N VAL A 47 5.20 -1.53 -2.84
CA VAL A 47 4.70 -2.69 -2.08
C VAL A 47 5.15 -2.63 -0.62
N THR A 48 6.41 -2.24 -0.37
CA THR A 48 6.94 -2.13 0.99
C THR A 48 6.21 -1.06 1.79
N ALA A 49 5.94 0.11 1.19
CA ALA A 49 5.15 1.17 1.81
C ALA A 49 3.72 0.72 2.13
N ALA A 50 3.07 0.00 1.21
CA ALA A 50 1.72 -0.55 1.43
C ALA A 50 1.68 -1.56 2.58
N LEU A 51 2.70 -2.41 2.71
CA LEU A 51 2.79 -3.41 3.78
C LEU A 51 3.21 -2.80 5.14
N LEU A 52 4.11 -1.80 5.13
CA LEU A 52 4.63 -1.18 6.36
C LEU A 52 3.53 -0.51 7.19
N VAL A 53 2.56 0.13 6.55
CA VAL A 53 1.45 0.79 7.26
C VAL A 53 0.49 -0.21 7.89
N VAL A 54 0.35 -1.40 7.31
CA VAL A 54 -0.44 -2.49 7.92
C VAL A 54 0.34 -3.12 9.08
N ALA A 55 1.66 -3.27 8.95
CA ALA A 55 2.51 -3.89 9.96
C ALA A 55 2.75 -3.01 11.20
N SER A 56 2.73 -1.67 11.06
CA SER A 56 2.92 -0.73 12.17
C SER A 56 1.76 -0.67 13.18
N LEU A 57 0.70 -1.46 12.96
CA LEU A 57 -0.44 -1.60 13.86
C LEU A 57 -0.34 -2.75 14.87
N VAL A 58 0.69 -3.62 14.76
CA VAL A 58 0.90 -4.79 15.63
C VAL A 58 2.09 -4.57 16.56
#